data_AF-A0A162N997-F1
#
_entry.id   AF-A0A162N997-F1
#
_cell.length_a   1.000
_cell.length_b   1.000
_cell.length_c   1.000
_cell.angle_alpha   90.00
_cell.angle_beta   90.00
_cell.angle_gamma   90.00
#
_symmetry.space_group_name_H-M   'P 1'
#
loop_
_entity.id
_entity.type
_entity.pdbx_description
1 polymer ?
#
loop_
_entity_poly.entity_id
_entity_poly.type
_entity_poly.pdbx_seq_one_letter_code
_entity_poly.pdbx_strand_id
1 'polypeptide(L)'
;MAFAHVNPFLCTIIFISLHQKRYIGNLSAYCGAVSAGTAAACGIAYLNGGDYDTIGKTIINSIGTVGGIICDGAKASCAAKISSSVDAGIMGYEMAKHGLVFPFGEGLVEKDYEKTIQNIGRVGHQGMKSTDVEILNIMIGK
;
A
#
# COMPACT_ATOMS: atom_id res chain seq x y z
N MET A 1 21.20 -2.65 21.24
CA MET A 1 20.64 -3.75 22.04
C MET A 1 19.12 -3.62 22.30
N ALA A 2 18.38 -2.75 21.60
CA ALA A 2 16.93 -2.54 21.83
C ALA A 2 15.98 -3.27 20.84
N PHE A 3 16.52 -4.01 19.86
CA PHE A 3 15.72 -4.69 18.81
C PHE A 3 15.57 -6.20 19.01
N ALA A 4 16.16 -6.78 20.07
CA ALA A 4 16.18 -8.24 20.27
C ALA A 4 14.82 -8.85 20.73
N HIS A 5 13.83 -8.01 21.07
CA HIS A 5 12.48 -8.44 21.45
C HIS A 5 11.39 -8.06 20.43
N VAL A 6 11.78 -7.52 19.27
CA VAL A 6 10.80 -7.18 18.22
C VAL A 6 10.49 -8.47 17.46
N ASN A 7 9.27 -8.99 17.64
CA ASN A 7 8.76 -10.17 16.93
C ASN A 7 9.02 -10.00 15.41
N PRO A 8 9.60 -10.99 14.70
CA PRO A 8 9.86 -10.91 13.27
C PRO A 8 8.63 -10.48 12.45
N PHE A 9 7.42 -10.81 12.91
CA PHE A 9 6.16 -10.32 12.37
C PHE A 9 6.06 -8.77 12.33
N LEU A 10 6.40 -8.11 13.43
CA LEU A 10 6.32 -6.64 13.54
C LEU A 10 7.33 -5.98 12.62
N CYS A 11 8.52 -6.56 12.48
CA CYS A 11 9.56 -6.11 11.55
C CYS A 11 9.09 -6.18 10.10
N THR A 12 8.42 -7.27 9.69
CA THR A 12 7.94 -7.45 8.32
C THR A 12 6.88 -6.41 7.94
N ILE A 13 5.88 -6.16 8.81
CA ILE A 13 4.83 -5.16 8.55
C ILE A 13 5.43 -3.75 8.43
N ILE A 14 6.26 -3.36 9.40
CA ILE A 14 6.88 -2.03 9.42
C ILE A 14 7.76 -1.85 8.18
N PHE A 15 8.53 -2.87 7.81
CA PHE A 15 9.40 -2.82 6.64
C PHE A 15 8.63 -2.66 5.34
N ILE A 16 7.55 -3.42 5.12
CA ILE A 16 6.74 -3.33 3.91
C ILE A 16 6.10 -1.94 3.77
N SER A 17 5.53 -1.42 4.86
CA SER A 17 4.92 -0.09 4.87
C SER A 17 5.97 1.01 4.58
N LEU A 18 7.15 0.92 5.21
CA LEU A 18 8.26 1.84 4.94
C LEU A 18 8.78 1.75 3.51
N HIS A 19 8.84 0.53 2.96
CA HIS A 19 9.31 0.28 1.61
C HIS A 19 8.38 0.91 0.57
N GLN A 20 7.06 0.76 0.73
CA GLN A 20 6.08 1.46 -0.12
C GLN A 20 6.20 2.99 0.03
N LYS A 21 6.28 3.48 1.27
CA LYS A 21 6.39 4.91 1.59
C LYS A 21 7.67 5.55 1.04
N ARG A 22 8.79 4.81 0.97
CA ARG A 22 10.07 5.29 0.43
C ARG A 22 9.92 5.88 -0.97
N TYR A 23 9.12 5.24 -1.82
CA TYR A 23 8.92 5.68 -3.20
C TYR A 23 7.85 6.76 -3.35
N ILE A 24 6.88 6.82 -2.44
CA ILE A 24 5.82 7.85 -2.41
C ILE A 24 6.36 9.20 -1.93
N GLY A 25 7.29 9.18 -0.98
CA GLY A 25 7.90 10.38 -0.39
C GLY A 25 7.13 10.95 0.81
N ASN A 26 7.66 12.03 1.38
CA ASN A 26 7.19 12.59 2.65
C ASN A 26 5.90 13.42 2.54
N LEU A 27 5.62 13.98 1.35
CA LEU A 27 4.44 14.79 1.08
C LEU A 27 3.82 14.37 -0.26
N SER A 28 2.57 13.94 -0.22
CA SER A 28 1.83 13.41 -1.36
C SER A 28 0.33 13.34 -1.03
N ALA A 29 -0.53 13.50 -2.04
CA ALA A 29 -1.96 13.20 -1.91
C ALA A 29 -2.26 11.69 -1.81
N TYR A 30 -1.26 10.82 -1.79
CA TYR A 30 -1.47 9.38 -1.59
C TYR A 30 -1.82 9.06 -0.13
N CYS A 31 -2.90 8.31 0.09
CA CYS A 31 -3.31 7.95 1.44
C CYS A 31 -2.42 6.86 2.05
N GLY A 32 -1.71 7.19 3.13
CA GLY A 32 -0.88 6.23 3.87
C GLY A 32 -1.65 5.04 4.47
N ALA A 33 -2.98 5.13 4.56
CA ALA A 33 -3.84 4.01 4.97
C ALA A 33 -3.67 2.80 4.03
N VAL A 34 -3.40 3.03 2.74
CA VAL A 34 -3.18 1.97 1.76
C VAL A 34 -1.92 1.16 2.08
N SER A 35 -0.81 1.85 2.37
CA SER A 35 0.45 1.20 2.75
C SER A 35 0.29 0.42 4.06
N ALA A 36 -0.41 1.01 5.05
CA ALA A 36 -0.67 0.36 6.32
C ALA A 36 -1.57 -0.89 6.17
N GLY A 37 -2.68 -0.80 5.42
CA GLY A 37 -3.59 -1.91 5.17
C GLY A 37 -2.92 -3.05 4.39
N THR A 38 -2.15 -2.71 3.35
CA THR A 38 -1.35 -3.68 2.58
C THR A 38 -0.34 -4.39 3.48
N ALA A 39 0.42 -3.65 4.28
CA ALA A 39 1.40 -4.23 5.19
C ALA A 39 0.75 -5.13 6.25
N ALA A 40 -0.42 -4.76 6.78
CA ALA A 40 -1.16 -5.60 7.72
C ALA A 40 -1.55 -6.94 7.08
N ALA A 41 -2.08 -6.93 5.85
CA ALA A 41 -2.39 -8.16 5.12
C ALA A 41 -1.17 -9.01 4.82
N CYS A 42 -0.03 -8.40 4.48
CA CYS A 42 1.23 -9.13 4.31
C CYS A 42 1.72 -9.75 5.63
N GLY A 43 1.50 -9.08 6.75
CA GLY A 43 1.72 -9.66 8.07
C GLY A 43 0.87 -10.91 8.29
N ILE A 44 -0.43 -10.83 7.98
CA ILE A 44 -1.35 -11.99 8.05
C ILE A 44 -0.84 -13.12 7.15
N ALA A 45 -0.44 -12.81 5.91
CA ALA A 45 0.13 -13.77 4.98
C ALA A 45 1.36 -14.48 5.57
N TYR A 46 2.27 -13.73 6.17
CA TYR A 46 3.47 -14.25 6.82
C TYR A 46 3.14 -15.16 8.01
N LEU A 47 2.21 -14.76 8.89
CA LEU A 47 1.78 -15.58 10.03
C LEU A 47 1.15 -16.91 9.59
N ASN A 48 0.47 -16.90 8.45
CA ASN A 48 -0.11 -18.10 7.85
C ASN A 48 0.90 -18.92 7.04
N GLY A 49 2.21 -18.67 7.18
CA GLY A 49 3.26 -19.43 6.50
C GLY A 49 3.45 -19.06 5.02
N GLY A 50 2.94 -17.91 4.59
CA GLY A 50 3.14 -17.40 3.24
C GLY A 50 4.61 -17.13 2.93
N ASP A 51 5.02 -17.52 1.74
CA ASP A 51 6.37 -17.29 1.23
C ASP A 51 6.52 -15.90 0.61
N TYR A 52 7.73 -15.61 0.11
CA TYR A 52 8.04 -14.34 -0.55
C TYR A 52 7.08 -14.04 -1.71
N ASP A 53 6.72 -15.05 -2.49
CA ASP A 53 5.83 -14.91 -3.64
C ASP A 53 4.39 -14.58 -3.23
N THR A 54 3.87 -15.25 -2.20
CA THR A 54 2.56 -14.97 -1.62
C THR A 54 2.50 -13.53 -1.10
N ILE A 55 3.54 -13.07 -0.41
CA ILE A 55 3.63 -11.69 0.08
C ILE A 55 3.70 -10.71 -1.09
N GLY A 56 4.54 -10.98 -2.10
CA GLY A 56 4.64 -10.16 -3.30
C GLY A 56 3.30 -10.00 -4.01
N LYS A 57 2.61 -11.10 -4.31
CA LYS A 57 1.27 -11.10 -4.89
C LYS A 57 0.24 -10.36 -4.04
N THR A 58 0.30 -10.52 -2.72
CA THR A 58 -0.57 -9.79 -1.78
C THR A 58 -0.37 -8.28 -1.91
N ILE A 59 0.88 -7.82 -2.00
CA ILE A 59 1.21 -6.40 -2.20
C ILE A 59 0.60 -5.92 -3.52
N ILE A 60 0.83 -6.64 -4.62
CA ILE A 60 0.33 -6.26 -5.95
C ILE A 60 -1.19 -6.19 -6.00
N ASN A 61 -1.85 -7.21 -5.47
CA ASN A 61 -3.31 -7.25 -5.44
C ASN A 61 -3.85 -6.08 -4.61
N SER A 62 -3.30 -5.85 -3.42
CA SER A 62 -3.73 -4.76 -2.55
C SER A 62 -3.53 -3.38 -3.18
N ILE A 63 -2.30 -3.05 -3.61
CA ILE A 63 -2.02 -1.72 -4.19
C ILE A 63 -2.66 -1.54 -5.56
N GLY A 64 -2.89 -2.63 -6.30
CA GLY A 64 -3.66 -2.60 -7.55
C GLY A 64 -5.12 -2.23 -7.33
N THR A 65 -5.72 -2.68 -6.21
CA THR A 65 -7.11 -2.37 -5.87
C THR A 65 -7.30 -0.99 -5.26
N VAL A 66 -6.45 -0.60 -4.30
CA VAL A 66 -6.65 0.63 -3.50
C VAL A 66 -5.52 1.66 -3.62
N GLY A 67 -4.54 1.46 -4.50
CA GLY A 67 -3.41 2.38 -4.69
C GLY A 67 -3.79 3.80 -5.12
N GLY A 68 -5.04 4.06 -5.51
CA GLY A 68 -5.54 5.39 -5.88
C GLY A 68 -6.21 6.17 -4.75
N ILE A 69 -6.31 5.64 -3.52
CA ILE A 69 -7.01 6.35 -2.44
C ILE A 69 -6.25 7.65 -2.09
N ILE A 70 -6.95 8.78 -2.22
CA ILE A 70 -6.39 10.11 -1.94
C ILE A 70 -6.42 10.48 -0.46
N CYS A 71 -5.49 11.32 -0.04
CA CYS A 71 -5.36 11.90 1.29
C CYS A 71 -5.82 13.35 1.27
N ASP A 72 -6.87 13.67 2.04
CA ASP A 72 -7.43 15.01 2.19
C ASP A 72 -7.39 15.50 3.65
N GLY A 73 -6.47 14.93 4.44
CA GLY A 73 -6.28 15.22 5.86
C GLY A 73 -6.92 14.22 6.82
N ALA A 74 -6.70 14.44 8.13
CA ALA A 74 -7.22 13.60 9.20
C ALA A 74 -8.69 13.93 9.50
N LYS A 75 -9.60 13.13 8.94
CA LYS A 75 -11.06 13.31 9.07
C LYS A 75 -11.73 11.96 9.38
N ALA A 76 -13.04 11.97 9.63
CA ALA A 76 -13.81 10.73 9.82
C ALA A 76 -13.68 9.75 8.63
N SER A 77 -13.46 10.26 7.42
CA SER A 77 -13.19 9.47 6.22
C SER A 77 -11.91 8.61 6.33
N CYS A 78 -10.96 8.92 7.23
CA CYS A 78 -9.79 8.09 7.47
C CYS A 78 -10.17 6.70 7.99
N ALA A 79 -11.18 6.58 8.85
CA ALA A 79 -11.63 5.29 9.35
C ALA A 79 -12.13 4.40 8.20
N ALA A 80 -12.94 4.97 7.30
CA ALA A 80 -13.41 4.28 6.11
C ALA A 80 -12.26 3.88 5.17
N LYS A 81 -11.32 4.80 4.89
CA LYS A 81 -10.15 4.51 4.05
C LYS A 81 -9.26 3.42 4.63
N ILE A 82 -9.08 3.39 5.95
CA ILE A 82 -8.35 2.32 6.64
C ILE A 82 -9.08 0.99 6.48
N SER A 83 -10.40 0.94 6.76
CA SER A 83 -11.20 -0.27 6.57
C SER A 83 -11.08 -0.80 5.15
N SER A 84 -11.35 0.05 4.15
CA SER A 84 -11.25 -0.36 2.73
C SER A 84 -9.86 -0.83 2.34
N SER A 85 -8.80 -0.21 2.89
CA SER A 85 -7.41 -0.63 2.61
C SER A 85 -7.07 -1.97 3.24
N VAL A 86 -7.58 -2.25 4.45
CA VAL A 86 -7.41 -3.55 5.11
C VAL A 86 -8.21 -4.63 4.38
N ASP A 87 -9.47 -4.34 4.02
CA ASP A 87 -10.33 -5.27 3.29
C ASP A 87 -9.73 -5.64 1.93
N ALA A 88 -9.21 -4.64 1.19
CA ALA A 88 -8.50 -4.88 -0.05
C ALA A 88 -7.21 -5.68 0.14
N GLY A 89 -6.47 -5.43 1.22
CA GLY A 89 -5.30 -6.22 1.57
C GLY A 89 -5.63 -7.68 1.85
N ILE A 90 -6.65 -7.94 2.66
CA ILE A 90 -7.13 -9.30 2.98
C ILE A 90 -7.62 -10.00 1.72
N MET A 91 -8.41 -9.32 0.88
CA MET A 91 -8.84 -9.84 -0.42
C MET A 91 -7.63 -10.18 -1.29
N GLY A 92 -6.63 -9.30 -1.36
CA GLY A 92 -5.42 -9.52 -2.13
C GLY A 92 -4.60 -10.70 -1.65
N TYR A 93 -4.57 -10.94 -0.33
CA TYR A 93 -3.98 -12.13 0.27
C TYR A 93 -4.75 -13.40 -0.07
N GLU A 94 -6.08 -13.41 0.06
CA GLU A 94 -6.89 -14.57 -0.30
C GLU A 94 -6.79 -14.91 -1.79
N MET A 95 -6.64 -13.91 -2.66
CA MET A 95 -6.29 -14.13 -4.07
C MET A 95 -4.91 -14.78 -4.20
N ALA A 96 -3.89 -14.24 -3.53
CA ALA A 96 -2.52 -14.74 -3.60
C ALA A 96 -2.39 -16.21 -3.16
N LYS A 97 -3.09 -16.61 -2.09
CA LYS A 97 -3.13 -18.02 -1.62
C LYS A 97 -3.67 -18.98 -2.68
N HIS A 98 -4.61 -18.53 -3.50
CA HIS A 98 -5.16 -19.31 -4.61
C HIS A 98 -4.34 -19.19 -5.90
N GLY A 99 -3.13 -18.62 -5.83
CA GLY A 99 -2.26 -18.41 -6.98
C GLY A 99 -2.71 -17.29 -7.92
N LEU A 100 -3.66 -16.44 -7.48
CA LEU A 100 -4.22 -15.36 -8.28
C LEU A 100 -3.48 -14.05 -8.01
N VAL A 101 -3.07 -13.38 -9.09
CA VAL A 101 -2.46 -12.06 -9.07
C VAL A 101 -2.92 -11.28 -10.29
N PHE A 102 -3.02 -9.95 -10.18
CA PHE A 102 -3.22 -9.11 -11.36
C PHE A 102 -2.08 -9.36 -12.37
N PRO A 103 -2.41 -9.59 -13.65
CA PRO A 103 -1.42 -9.94 -14.66
C PRO A 103 -0.51 -8.75 -14.97
N PHE A 104 0.74 -9.04 -15.34
CA PHE A 104 1.69 -8.01 -15.75
C PHE A 104 1.25 -7.37 -17.08
N GLY A 105 1.52 -6.07 -17.24
CA GLY A 105 1.14 -5.32 -18.43
C GLY A 105 -0.27 -4.73 -18.37
N GLU A 106 -1.04 -5.02 -17.31
CA GLU A 106 -2.29 -4.31 -17.02
C GLU A 106 -2.02 -3.12 -16.10
N GLY A 107 -2.18 -1.91 -16.65
CA GLY A 107 -2.08 -0.67 -15.89
C GLY A 107 -0.68 -0.44 -15.30
N LEU A 108 -0.58 -0.44 -13.97
CA LEU A 108 0.65 -0.13 -13.23
C LEU A 108 1.43 -1.39 -12.81
N VAL A 109 0.87 -2.58 -13.07
CA VAL A 109 1.42 -3.88 -12.64
C VAL A 109 2.49 -4.39 -13.60
N GLU A 110 3.62 -4.76 -13.03
CA GLU A 110 4.83 -5.21 -13.72
C GLU A 110 5.15 -6.66 -13.34
N LYS A 111 6.02 -7.30 -14.13
CA LYS A 111 6.48 -8.67 -13.86
C LYS A 111 7.29 -8.77 -12.55
N ASP A 112 7.96 -7.68 -12.18
CA ASP A 112 8.69 -7.57 -10.91
C ASP A 112 7.81 -6.80 -9.90
N TYR A 113 7.63 -7.40 -8.71
CA TYR A 113 6.89 -6.80 -7.62
C TYR A 113 7.46 -5.44 -7.23
N GLU A 114 8.79 -5.33 -7.21
CA GLU A 114 9.49 -4.10 -6.86
C GLU A 114 9.17 -2.98 -7.84
N LYS A 115 9.17 -3.30 -9.13
CA LYS A 115 8.88 -2.33 -10.18
C LYS A 115 7.44 -1.82 -10.11
N THR A 116 6.49 -2.67 -9.71
CA THR A 116 5.11 -2.23 -9.46
C THR A 116 5.02 -1.28 -8.28
N ILE A 117 5.71 -1.58 -7.18
CA ILE A 117 5.78 -0.69 -6.00
C ILE A 117 6.39 0.66 -6.41
N GLN A 118 7.44 0.67 -7.24
CA GLN A 118 8.05 1.88 -7.77
C GLN A 118 7.10 2.66 -8.69
N ASN A 119 6.30 1.99 -9.53
CA ASN A 119 5.30 2.63 -10.38
C ASN A 119 4.22 3.33 -9.53
N ILE A 120 3.65 2.64 -8.54
CA ILE A 120 2.70 3.25 -7.59
C ILE A 120 3.35 4.39 -6.82
N GLY A 121 4.59 4.20 -6.37
CA GLY A 121 5.37 5.24 -5.71
C GLY A 121 5.56 6.47 -6.59
N ARG A 122 5.85 6.29 -7.87
CA ARG A 122 5.97 7.39 -8.85
C ARG A 122 4.65 8.11 -9.07
N VAL A 123 3.52 7.39 -9.13
CA VAL A 123 2.18 8.00 -9.20
C VAL A 123 1.92 8.84 -7.94
N GLY A 124 2.16 8.30 -6.75
CA GLY A 124 2.01 9.04 -5.50
C GLY A 124 2.98 10.24 -5.40
N HIS A 125 4.24 10.06 -5.79
CA HIS A 125 5.26 11.08 -5.61
C HIS A 125 5.22 12.19 -6.67
N GLN A 126 5.06 11.82 -7.94
CA GLN A 126 5.09 12.75 -9.07
C GLN A 126 3.69 13.04 -9.60
N GLY A 127 2.89 12.01 -9.83
CA GLY A 127 1.55 12.13 -10.42
C GLY A 127 0.59 12.91 -9.53
N MET A 128 0.65 12.70 -8.22
CA MET A 128 -0.23 13.35 -7.25
C MET A 128 0.27 14.72 -6.74
N LYS A 129 1.34 15.29 -7.31
CA LYS A 129 1.81 16.64 -6.91
C LYS A 129 0.77 17.72 -7.21
N SER A 130 0.22 17.71 -8.42
CA SER A 130 -0.86 18.64 -8.79
C SER A 130 -2.16 18.31 -8.06
N THR A 131 -2.43 17.02 -7.81
CA THR A 131 -3.57 16.57 -7.00
C THR A 131 -3.52 17.14 -5.59
N ASP A 132 -2.35 17.13 -4.95
CA ASP A 132 -2.16 17.71 -3.61
C ASP A 132 -2.46 19.21 -3.58
N VAL A 133 -1.97 19.95 -4.58
CA VAL A 133 -2.26 21.39 -4.73
C VAL A 133 -3.76 21.63 -4.94
N GLU A 134 -4.41 20.83 -5.77
CA GLU A 134 -5.85 20.96 -6.04
C GLU A 134 -6.69 20.67 -4.79
N ILE A 135 -6.35 19.61 -4.04
CA ILE A 135 -7.00 19.32 -2.75
C ILE A 135 -6.85 20.51 -1.80
N LEU A 136 -5.66 21.11 -1.73
CA LEU A 136 -5.44 22.28 -0.89
C LEU A 136 -6.27 23.49 -1.33
N ASN A 137 -6.34 23.76 -2.64
CA ASN A 137 -7.16 24.84 -3.21
C ASN A 137 -8.64 24.67 -2.82
N ILE A 138 -9.19 23.47 -3.00
CA ILE A 138 -10.56 23.11 -2.59
C ILE A 138 -10.76 23.34 -1.08
N MET A 139 -9.80 22.91 -0.25
CA MET A 139 -9.87 23.06 1.20
C MET A 139 -9.90 24.52 1.66
N ILE A 140 -9.30 25.44 0.90
CA ILE A 140 -9.27 26.88 1.20
C ILE A 140 -10.25 27.71 0.36
N GLY A 141 -11.07 27.05 -0.48
CA GLY A 141 -12.07 27.70 -1.33
C GLY A 141 -11.49 28.54 -2.47
N LYS A 142 -10.35 28.13 -3.03
CA LYS A 142 -9.78 28.68 -4.27
C LYS A 142 -9.98 27.69 -5.42
#